data_AF-A0A661SSR1-F1
#
_entry.id   AF-A0A661SSR1-F1
#
_cell.length_a   1.000
_cell.length_b   1.000
_cell.length_c   1.000
_cell.angle_alpha   90.00
_cell.angle_beta   90.00
_cell.angle_gamma   90.00
#
_symmetry.space_group_name_H-M   'P 1'
#
loop_
_entity.id
_entity.type
_entity.pdbx_description
1 polymer ?
#
loop_
_entity_poly.entity_id
_entity_poly.type
_entity_poly.pdbx_seq_one_letter_code
_entity_poly.pdbx_strand_id
1 'polypeptide(L)'
;MPFLLSLARKSRSKRLREDIVPRAGSTASIGPDYNNRLSGFIQEQWDVREAIKCSESLNRAFFRIREFRPLEGRFRINIKRF
;
A
#
# COMPACT_ATOMS: atom_id res chain seq x y z
N MET A 1 -6.47 1.35 -9.61
CA MET A 1 -5.08 0.87 -9.47
C MET A 1 -4.25 0.79 -10.79
N PRO A 2 -4.47 1.58 -11.85
CA PRO A 2 -3.64 1.47 -13.06
C PRO A 2 -2.29 2.22 -12.99
N PHE A 3 -2.19 3.28 -12.16
CA PHE A 3 -1.00 4.12 -12.09
C PHE A 3 0.23 3.40 -11.52
N LEU A 4 0.10 2.70 -10.39
CA LEU A 4 1.22 1.96 -9.80
C LEU A 4 1.74 0.86 -10.75
N LEU A 5 0.84 0.16 -11.44
CA LEU A 5 1.22 -0.87 -12.41
C LEU A 5 1.94 -0.27 -13.63
N SER A 6 1.53 0.92 -14.10
CA SER A 6 2.20 1.59 -15.22
C SER A 6 3.62 2.07 -14.84
N LEU A 7 3.82 2.51 -13.60
CA LEU A 7 5.15 2.80 -13.06
C LEU A 7 5.99 1.53 -12.93
N ALA A 8 5.43 0.47 -12.34
CA ALA A 8 6.14 -0.79 -12.14
C ALA A 8 6.61 -1.37 -13.47
N ARG A 9 5.79 -1.36 -14.53
CA ARG A 9 6.17 -1.81 -15.88
C ARG A 9 7.42 -1.14 -16.43
N LYS A 10 7.65 0.13 -16.10
CA LYS A 10 8.82 0.90 -16.56
C LYS A 10 10.07 0.69 -15.68
N SER A 11 9.95 -0.06 -14.59
CA SER A 11 11.08 -0.32 -13.70
C SER A 11 12.21 -1.06 -14.42
N ARG A 12 13.45 -0.69 -14.09
CA ARG A 12 14.66 -1.38 -14.53
C ARG A 12 14.84 -2.73 -13.82
N SER A 13 14.25 -2.90 -12.64
CA SER A 13 14.30 -4.15 -11.89
C SER A 13 13.31 -5.15 -12.49
N LYS A 14 13.85 -6.20 -13.15
CA LYS A 14 13.05 -7.29 -13.70
C LYS A 14 12.20 -7.97 -12.63
N ARG A 15 12.79 -8.26 -11.47
CA ARG A 15 12.10 -8.90 -10.35
C ARG A 15 10.90 -8.07 -9.87
N LEU A 16 11.06 -6.75 -9.71
CA LEU A 16 9.96 -5.88 -9.30
C LEU A 16 8.80 -5.90 -10.31
N ARG A 17 9.12 -5.94 -11.62
CA ARG A 17 8.10 -6.05 -12.68
C ARG A 17 7.33 -7.36 -12.57
N GLU A 18 8.04 -8.47 -12.41
CA GLU A 18 7.43 -9.81 -12.34
C GLU A 18 6.57 -9.99 -11.09
N ASP A 19 6.90 -9.31 -10.00
CA ASP A 19 6.17 -9.36 -8.74
C ASP A 19 4.89 -8.50 -8.76
N ILE A 20 4.93 -7.31 -9.38
CA ILE A 20 3.84 -6.32 -9.32
C ILE A 20 2.94 -6.32 -10.56
N VAL A 21 3.49 -6.63 -11.74
CA VAL A 21 2.76 -6.56 -13.01
C VAL A 21 2.15 -7.93 -13.32
N PRO A 22 0.86 -8.01 -13.71
CA PRO A 22 0.26 -9.25 -14.18
C PRO A 22 1.05 -9.85 -15.34
N ARG A 23 1.16 -11.18 -15.37
CA ARG A 23 1.76 -11.90 -16.49
C ARG A 23 0.90 -11.73 -17.74
N ALA A 24 1.53 -11.68 -18.91
CA ALA A 24 0.82 -11.64 -20.19
C ALA A 24 -0.11 -12.86 -20.31
N GLY A 25 -1.35 -12.65 -20.77
CA GLY A 25 -2.37 -13.69 -20.87
C GLY A 25 -3.01 -14.11 -19.54
N SER A 26 -2.62 -13.52 -18.41
CA SER A 26 -3.28 -13.74 -17.13
C SER A 26 -4.59 -12.95 -17.04
N THR A 27 -5.60 -13.53 -16.40
CA THR A 27 -6.83 -12.84 -16.00
C THR A 27 -6.66 -12.03 -14.70
N ALA A 28 -5.50 -12.12 -14.04
CA ALA A 28 -5.21 -11.38 -12.82
C ALA A 28 -5.04 -9.88 -13.09
N SER A 29 -5.57 -9.06 -12.18
CA SER A 29 -5.48 -7.60 -12.25
C SER A 29 -4.19 -7.02 -11.65
N ILE A 30 -3.46 -7.81 -10.86
CA ILE A 30 -2.18 -7.48 -10.21
C ILE A 30 -1.18 -8.63 -10.34
N GLY A 31 0.11 -8.33 -10.17
CA GLY A 31 1.16 -9.34 -10.13
C GLY A 31 1.08 -10.25 -8.90
N PRO A 32 1.72 -11.43 -8.97
CA PRO A 32 1.57 -12.49 -7.97
C PRO A 32 2.06 -12.12 -6.57
N ASP A 33 3.00 -11.17 -6.46
CA ASP A 33 3.63 -10.80 -5.19
C ASP A 33 3.41 -9.31 -4.86
N TYR A 34 2.37 -8.71 -5.45
CA TYR A 34 2.03 -7.30 -5.29
C TYR A 34 1.94 -6.87 -3.82
N ASN A 35 1.23 -7.65 -2.99
CA ASN A 35 0.98 -7.31 -1.60
C ASN A 35 2.28 -7.32 -0.78
N ASN A 36 3.11 -8.36 -0.91
CA ASN A 36 4.36 -8.43 -0.14
C ASN A 36 5.33 -7.31 -0.55
N ARG A 37 5.39 -6.96 -1.85
CA ARG A 37 6.19 -5.82 -2.32
C ARG A 37 5.71 -4.49 -1.77
N LEU A 38 4.41 -4.26 -1.79
CA LEU A 38 3.84 -3.01 -1.29
C LEU A 38 3.95 -2.92 0.23
N SER A 39 3.64 -4.01 0.95
CA SER A 39 3.79 -4.09 2.41
C SER A 39 5.25 -3.87 2.82
N GLY A 40 6.21 -4.52 2.14
CA GLY A 40 7.63 -4.30 2.40
C GLY A 40 8.05 -2.85 2.19
N PHE A 41 7.61 -2.21 1.11
CA PHE A 41 7.84 -0.77 0.92
C PHE A 41 7.23 0.06 2.06
N ILE A 42 6.00 -0.22 2.46
CA ILE A 42 5.31 0.50 3.55
C ILE A 42 6.05 0.34 4.89
N GLN A 43 6.54 -0.85 5.19
CA GLN A 43 7.17 -1.17 6.47
C GLN A 43 8.63 -0.68 6.55
N GLU A 44 9.38 -0.78 5.46
CA GLU A 44 10.83 -0.58 5.48
C GLU A 44 11.28 0.76 4.93
N GLN A 45 10.49 1.37 4.03
CA GLN A 45 10.95 2.52 3.22
C GLN A 45 10.02 3.73 3.29
N TRP A 46 8.72 3.51 3.46
CA TRP A 46 7.73 4.59 3.45
C TRP A 46 7.72 5.35 4.77
N ASP A 47 7.91 6.67 4.69
CA ASP A 47 7.77 7.56 5.84
C ASP A 47 6.47 8.37 5.74
N VAL A 48 5.52 8.05 6.62
CA VAL A 48 4.25 8.76 6.72
C VAL A 48 4.43 10.25 7.07
N ARG A 49 5.47 10.62 7.81
CA ARG A 49 5.74 12.02 8.21
C ARG A 49 6.14 12.88 7.03
N GLU A 50 6.84 12.31 6.05
CA GLU A 50 7.12 13.00 4.79
C GLU A 50 5.90 12.97 3.87
N ALA A 51 5.19 11.85 3.78
CA ALA A 51 4.04 11.71 2.89
C ALA A 51 2.89 12.69 3.19
N ILE A 52 2.59 12.96 4.46
CA ILE A 52 1.53 13.92 4.86
C ILE A 52 1.82 15.35 4.40
N LYS A 53 3.10 15.73 4.25
CA LYS A 53 3.48 17.08 3.78
C LYS A 53 3.11 17.31 2.32
N CYS A 54 3.02 16.23 1.53
CA CYS A 54 2.69 16.30 0.11
C CYS A 54 1.20 16.12 -0.18
N SER A 55 0.37 15.81 0.82
CA SER A 55 -1.05 15.49 0.61
C SER A 55 -1.91 15.88 1.81
N GLU A 56 -2.72 16.95 1.63
CA GLU A 56 -3.60 17.46 2.69
C GLU A 56 -4.69 16.46 3.11
N SER A 57 -5.23 15.69 2.17
CA SER A 57 -6.22 14.65 2.50
C SER A 57 -5.62 13.53 3.35
N LEU A 58 -4.38 13.11 3.05
CA LEU A 58 -3.66 12.13 3.86
C LEU A 58 -3.32 12.70 5.23
N ASN A 59 -2.88 13.96 5.30
CA ASN A 59 -2.60 14.65 6.56
C ASN A 59 -3.81 14.65 7.50
N ARG A 60 -4.98 15.07 6.98
CA ARG A 60 -6.24 15.03 7.73
C ARG A 60 -6.61 13.63 8.19
N ALA A 61 -6.49 12.63 7.30
CA ALA A 61 -6.80 11.24 7.65
C ALA A 61 -5.87 10.71 8.75
N PHE A 62 -4.57 11.00 8.66
CA PHE A 62 -3.56 10.61 9.63
C PHE A 62 -3.88 11.15 11.03
N PHE A 63 -4.18 12.44 11.16
CA PHE A 63 -4.53 13.03 12.46
C PHE A 63 -5.82 12.44 13.04
N ARG A 64 -6.85 12.23 12.21
CA ARG A 64 -8.12 11.63 12.65
C ARG A 64 -7.95 10.19 13.13
N ILE A 65 -7.15 9.37 12.44
CA ILE A 65 -6.85 8.00 12.86
C ILE A 65 -6.02 8.01 14.14
N ARG A 66 -5.05 8.92 14.26
CA ARG A 66 -4.20 9.02 15.45
C ARG A 66 -4.96 9.44 16.71
N GLU A 67 -5.96 10.29 16.56
CA GLU A 67 -6.83 10.75 17.65
C GLU A 67 -8.01 9.81 17.90
N PHE A 68 -8.20 8.81 17.04
CA PHE A 68 -9.30 7.87 17.15
C PHE A 68 -9.19 7.06 18.45
N ARG A 69 -10.14 7.29 19.35
CA ARG A 69 -10.34 6.48 20.56
C ARG A 69 -11.57 5.61 20.35
N PRO A 70 -11.43 4.29 20.16
CA PRO A 70 -12.58 3.42 20.09
C PRO A 70 -13.28 3.44 21.46
N LEU A 71 -14.60 3.61 21.47
CA LEU A 71 -15.40 3.38 22.67
C LEU A 71 -15.29 1.89 23.04
N GLU A 72 -14.74 1.59 24.22
CA GLU A 72 -14.63 0.22 24.71
C GLU A 72 -16.02 -0.40 24.81
N GLY A 73 -16.25 -1.47 24.02
CA GLY A 73 -17.50 -2.22 24.12
C GLY A 73 -17.81 -3.18 22.98
N ARG A 74 -17.57 -2.82 21.71
CA ARG A 74 -18.02 -3.69 20.57
C ARG A 74 -17.20 -3.60 19.28
N PHE A 75 -15.88 -3.42 19.33
CA PHE A 75 -15.09 -3.52 18.11
C PHE A 75 -13.81 -4.33 18.34
N ARG A 76 -13.92 -5.65 18.19
CA ARG A 76 -12.76 -6.51 17.91
C ARG A 76 -12.39 -6.31 16.44
N ILE A 77 -11.72 -5.21 16.12
CA ILE A 77 -11.03 -5.13 14.83
C ILE A 77 -9.79 -6.00 14.99
N ASN A 78 -9.85 -7.21 14.46
CA ASN A 78 -8.72 -8.13 14.47
C ASN A 78 -7.71 -7.64 13.43
N ILE A 79 -6.81 -6.74 13.83
CA ILE A 79 -5.70 -6.25 12.99
C ILE A 79 -4.59 -7.31 12.92
N LYS A 80 -4.96 -8.58 12.71
CA LYS A 80 -4.02 -9.66 12.37
C LYS A 80 -4.28 -10.09 10.94
N ARG A 81 -3.71 -9.35 9.99
CA ARG A 81 -3.26 -9.79 8.66
C ARG A 81 -3.08 -8.56 7.78
N PHE A 82 -1.89 -7.98 7.87
CA PHE A 82 -1.19 -7.42 6.71
C PHE A 82 0.25 -7.92 6.78
#